data_AF-D3ALI0-F1
#
_entry.id   AF-D3ALI0-F1
#
_cell.length_a   1.000
_cell.length_b   1.000
_cell.length_c   1.000
_cell.angle_alpha   90.00
_cell.angle_beta   90.00
_cell.angle_gamma   90.00
#
_symmetry.space_group_name_H-M   'P 1'
#
loop_
_entity.id
_entity.type
_entity.pdbx_description
1 polymer ?
#
loop_
_entity_poly.entity_id
_entity_poly.type
_entity_poly.pdbx_seq_one_letter_code
_entity_poly.pdbx_strand_id
1 'polypeptide(L)'
;MSMLDNSYRYFTVTVDRYERQCMEGIISHAGETPGIRYGNFLELVLQMDQIFNRMSCPKQTMEFRRFTGTDYPAPKVKECRKVCNGKLATFQIYVKFRYDASWQGDITWLEEERTEHFESILQMIQLVDEILTGRYRIKDLGKGARTCQVAVNSYDSGLLEGSVQNAFINHLEEFKGTIGLADAMVHLFEVGIGRSASGTAPGECKIISEETWDTYRKGGRKATFVIKILYREHSTWQGVICWRETGEKQAFRSFLEMIILMASALEIGSGDNECEDRYYTDNRQKTIKEG
;
A
#
# COMPACT_ATOMS: atom_id res chain seq x y z
N MET A 1 7.42 5.56 37.64
CA MET A 1 6.85 5.17 36.33
C MET A 1 6.00 6.34 35.86
N SER A 2 6.51 7.16 34.94
CA SER A 2 5.72 8.25 34.35
C SER A 2 4.60 7.61 33.53
N MET A 3 3.35 7.90 33.86
CA MET A 3 2.23 7.63 32.97
C MET A 3 2.49 8.47 31.71
N LEU A 4 2.79 7.82 30.59
CA LEU A 4 2.74 8.47 29.30
C LEU A 4 1.32 9.02 29.16
N ASP A 5 1.21 10.35 29.11
CA ASP A 5 -0.06 11.02 28.86
C ASP A 5 -0.66 10.46 27.57
N ASN A 6 -1.97 10.20 27.57
CA ASN A 6 -2.64 9.61 26.41
C ASN A 6 -2.57 10.54 25.18
N SER A 7 -2.24 11.83 25.40
CA SER A 7 -1.94 12.84 24.39
C SER A 7 -0.86 12.42 23.38
N TYR A 8 0.14 11.63 23.77
CA TYR A 8 1.22 11.18 22.88
C TYR A 8 0.78 10.19 21.81
N ARG A 9 -0.46 9.69 21.87
CA ARG A 9 -1.03 8.80 20.84
C ARG A 9 -1.84 9.56 19.79
N TYR A 10 -1.99 10.87 19.95
CA TYR A 10 -2.69 11.74 19.02
C TYR A 10 -1.72 12.38 18.04
N PHE A 11 -2.08 12.31 16.76
CA PHE A 11 -1.39 12.98 15.67
C PHE A 11 -2.37 13.89 14.97
N THR A 12 -1.95 15.13 14.71
CA THR A 12 -2.68 16.03 13.82
C THR A 12 -2.04 15.93 12.44
N VAL A 13 -2.80 15.43 11.48
CA VAL A 13 -2.38 15.21 10.09
C VAL A 13 -3.16 16.17 9.22
N THR A 14 -2.46 17.13 8.63
CA THR A 14 -3.05 18.13 7.74
C THR A 14 -2.91 17.64 6.30
N VAL A 15 -3.96 17.77 5.50
CA VAL A 15 -3.94 17.41 4.07
C VAL A 15 -3.92 18.68 3.24
N ASP A 16 -2.79 18.91 2.57
CA ASP A 16 -2.58 20.10 1.72
C ASP A 16 -2.95 19.84 0.26
N ARG A 17 -2.79 18.59 -0.19
CA ARG A 17 -3.05 18.16 -1.57
C ARG A 17 -3.52 16.71 -1.61
N TYR A 18 -4.51 16.45 -2.45
CA TYR A 18 -5.02 15.11 -2.72
C TYR A 18 -5.32 14.96 -4.21
N GLU A 19 -4.42 14.32 -4.95
CA GLU A 19 -4.56 14.13 -6.39
C GLU A 19 -4.20 12.70 -6.79
N ARG A 20 -5.06 12.05 -7.60
CA ARG A 20 -4.88 10.65 -8.02
C ARG A 20 -4.54 9.73 -6.84
N GLN A 21 -5.29 9.88 -5.73
CA GLN A 21 -5.12 9.11 -4.49
C GLN A 21 -3.74 9.25 -3.83
N CYS A 22 -3.00 10.30 -4.15
CA CYS A 22 -1.80 10.70 -3.43
C CYS A 22 -2.13 11.84 -2.47
N MET A 23 -1.93 11.57 -1.18
CA MET A 23 -2.11 12.53 -0.11
C MET A 23 -0.77 13.12 0.30
N GLU A 24 -0.68 14.44 0.35
CA GLU A 24 0.47 15.19 0.82
C GLU A 24 0.08 16.13 1.95
N GLY A 25 0.99 16.39 2.87
CA GLY A 25 0.70 17.27 4.00
C GLY A 25 1.73 17.26 5.12
N ILE A 26 1.30 17.59 6.33
CA ILE A 26 2.16 17.74 7.51
C ILE A 26 1.60 16.94 8.69
N ILE A 27 2.49 16.22 9.37
CA ILE A 27 2.24 15.55 10.64
C ILE A 27 2.70 16.47 11.76
N SER A 28 1.84 16.73 12.72
CA SER A 28 2.16 17.38 13.98
C SER A 28 1.85 16.40 15.11
N HIS A 29 2.74 16.31 16.10
CA HIS A 29 2.62 15.36 17.21
C HIS A 29 2.91 16.10 18.52
N ALA A 30 2.08 15.88 19.54
CA ALA A 30 2.21 16.47 20.89
C ALA A 30 2.41 18.02 20.94
N GLY A 31 1.97 18.75 19.92
CA GLY A 31 2.18 20.21 19.83
C GLY A 31 3.64 20.60 19.55
N GLU A 32 4.50 19.65 19.20
CA GLU A 32 5.90 19.89 18.88
C GLU A 32 6.06 20.55 17.50
N THR A 33 7.07 21.43 17.40
CA THR A 33 7.53 22.00 16.13
C THR A 33 9.03 21.72 15.98
N PRO A 34 9.53 21.47 14.76
CA PRO A 34 8.83 21.48 13.48
C PRO A 34 7.91 20.25 13.28
N GLY A 35 6.86 20.42 12.47
CA GLY A 35 6.09 19.28 11.97
C GLY A 35 6.88 18.46 10.95
N ILE A 36 6.36 17.33 10.51
CA ILE A 36 7.02 16.44 9.54
C ILE A 36 6.20 16.38 8.25
N ARG A 37 6.81 16.74 7.13
CA ARG A 37 6.18 16.68 5.81
C ARG A 37 6.14 15.24 5.31
N TYR A 38 4.99 14.82 4.78
CA TYR A 38 4.84 13.57 4.03
C TYR A 38 4.32 13.85 2.61
N GLY A 39 4.79 13.07 1.64
CA GLY A 39 4.43 13.17 0.23
C GLY A 39 3.50 12.06 -0.27
N ASN A 40 3.25 11.05 0.55
CA ASN A 40 2.30 9.97 0.26
C ASN A 40 1.86 9.29 1.57
N PHE A 41 0.84 8.44 1.48
CA PHE A 41 0.29 7.76 2.64
C PHE A 41 1.27 6.77 3.30
N LEU A 42 2.16 6.12 2.55
CA LEU A 42 3.17 5.25 3.15
C LEU A 42 4.20 6.06 3.95
N GLU A 43 4.69 7.18 3.43
CA GLU A 43 5.55 8.10 4.21
C GLU A 43 4.86 8.53 5.51
N LEU A 44 3.57 8.89 5.46
CA LEU A 44 2.79 9.24 6.66
C LEU A 44 2.86 8.13 7.72
N VAL A 45 2.56 6.90 7.33
CA VAL A 45 2.55 5.75 8.24
C VAL A 45 3.96 5.45 8.76
N LEU A 46 4.99 5.47 7.92
CA LEU A 46 6.36 5.21 8.34
C LEU A 46 6.88 6.25 9.34
N GLN A 47 6.57 7.53 9.13
CA GLN A 47 6.94 8.61 10.05
C GLN A 47 6.27 8.45 11.42
N MET A 48 4.96 8.17 11.42
CA MET A 48 4.22 7.90 12.65
C MET A 48 4.74 6.63 13.36
N ASP A 49 5.07 5.55 12.63
CA ASP A 49 5.62 4.32 13.21
C ASP A 49 6.98 4.57 13.87
N GLN A 50 7.84 5.38 13.25
CA GLN A 50 9.13 5.77 13.82
C GLN A 50 8.97 6.51 15.16
N ILE A 51 7.98 7.42 15.25
CA ILE A 51 7.67 8.15 16.48
C ILE A 51 7.15 7.18 17.56
N PHE A 52 6.23 6.29 17.22
CA PHE A 52 5.71 5.27 18.15
C PHE A 52 6.80 4.33 18.66
N ASN A 53 7.72 3.91 17.80
CA ASN A 53 8.84 3.04 18.18
C ASN A 53 9.80 3.77 19.12
N ARG A 54 10.10 5.05 18.86
CA ARG A 54 10.93 5.89 19.74
C ARG A 54 10.30 6.07 21.12
N MET A 55 8.98 6.30 21.18
CA MET A 55 8.25 6.47 22.45
C MET A 55 7.92 5.13 23.13
N SER A 56 8.08 4.00 22.44
CA SER A 56 7.58 2.69 22.88
C SER A 56 6.08 2.70 23.23
N CYS A 57 5.27 3.51 22.55
CA CYS A 57 3.85 3.71 22.86
C CYS A 57 3.07 4.19 21.62
N PRO A 58 1.99 3.48 21.22
CA PRO A 58 1.65 2.12 21.60
C PRO A 58 2.74 1.14 21.14
N LYS A 59 2.98 0.05 21.87
CA LYS A 59 3.98 -0.95 21.44
C LYS A 59 3.45 -1.76 20.27
N GLN A 60 4.35 -2.06 19.34
CA GLN A 60 4.11 -3.05 18.30
C GLN A 60 4.05 -4.44 18.95
N THR A 61 3.01 -5.22 18.68
CA THR A 61 2.90 -6.57 19.25
C THR A 61 3.59 -7.64 18.42
N MET A 62 3.91 -7.32 17.17
CA MET A 62 4.45 -8.26 16.20
C MET A 62 5.46 -7.58 15.29
N GLU A 63 6.67 -8.11 15.17
CA GLU A 63 7.62 -7.64 14.15
C GLU A 63 7.09 -7.88 12.74
N PHE A 64 7.34 -6.94 11.82
CA PHE A 64 7.02 -7.13 10.41
C PHE A 64 7.88 -8.22 9.80
N ARG A 65 7.24 -9.08 9.03
CA ARG A 65 7.93 -10.08 8.22
C ARG A 65 8.71 -9.38 7.10
N ARG A 66 9.77 -10.03 6.62
CA ARG A 66 10.68 -9.49 5.60
C ARG A 66 11.09 -10.58 4.62
N PHE A 67 11.47 -10.17 3.41
CA PHE A 67 12.18 -11.04 2.47
C PHE A 67 13.65 -11.14 2.89
N THR A 68 14.37 -12.13 2.38
CA THR A 68 15.79 -12.29 2.70
C THR A 68 16.58 -11.09 2.18
N GLY A 69 17.43 -10.52 3.03
CA GLY A 69 18.29 -9.39 2.65
C GLY A 69 17.57 -8.04 2.53
N THR A 70 16.27 -7.96 2.85
CA THR A 70 15.56 -6.67 2.91
C THR A 70 15.54 -6.09 4.31
N ASP A 71 15.66 -4.76 4.39
CA ASP A 71 15.47 -3.99 5.61
C ASP A 71 14.10 -3.29 5.62
N TYR A 72 13.68 -2.85 6.80
CA TYR A 72 12.47 -2.05 6.95
C TYR A 72 12.65 -0.69 6.26
N PRO A 73 11.67 -0.21 5.47
CA PRO A 73 11.79 1.06 4.77
C PRO A 73 11.94 2.21 5.77
N ALA A 74 13.09 2.89 5.74
CA ALA A 74 13.37 4.00 6.62
C ALA A 74 12.86 5.30 6.00
N PRO A 75 11.90 6.01 6.61
CA PRO A 75 11.38 7.22 6.01
C PRO A 75 12.39 8.37 6.15
N LYS A 76 12.53 9.17 5.10
CA LYS A 76 13.34 10.39 5.14
C LYS A 76 12.56 11.47 5.89
N VAL A 77 13.04 11.87 7.08
CA VAL A 77 12.41 12.94 7.87
C VAL A 77 12.58 14.27 7.16
N LYS A 78 11.45 14.91 6.82
CA LYS A 78 11.39 16.21 6.13
C LYS A 78 10.74 17.23 7.07
N GLU A 79 11.53 17.89 7.89
CA GLU A 79 11.01 18.89 8.86
C GLU A 79 10.32 20.07 8.16
N CYS A 80 9.21 20.53 8.72
CA CYS A 80 8.44 21.67 8.25
C CYS A 80 8.13 22.62 9.42
N ARG A 81 8.70 23.83 9.37
CA ARG A 81 8.49 24.86 10.40
C ARG A 81 7.13 25.57 10.28
N LYS A 82 6.41 25.38 9.18
CA LYS A 82 5.09 25.98 8.98
C LYS A 82 4.01 25.05 9.53
N VAL A 83 3.33 25.48 10.57
CA VAL A 83 2.06 24.90 10.99
C VAL A 83 1.00 25.48 10.05
N CYS A 84 0.52 24.68 9.11
CA CYS A 84 -0.59 25.05 8.23
C CYS A 84 -1.78 24.19 8.61
N ASN A 85 -2.95 24.80 8.85
CA ASN A 85 -4.21 24.07 8.75
C ASN A 85 -4.28 23.50 7.32
N GLY A 86 -4.58 22.21 7.19
CA GLY A 86 -4.57 21.54 5.88
C GLY A 86 -5.52 22.25 4.94
N LYS A 87 -5.09 22.50 3.69
CA LYS A 87 -5.96 23.19 2.71
C LYS A 87 -7.24 22.41 2.39
N LEU A 88 -7.20 21.08 2.49
CA LEU A 88 -8.31 20.19 2.13
C LEU A 88 -9.01 19.58 3.34
N ALA A 89 -8.25 19.11 4.32
CA ALA A 89 -8.79 18.52 5.54
C ALA A 89 -7.74 18.49 6.65
N THR A 90 -8.19 18.43 7.89
CA THR A 90 -7.35 18.21 9.06
C THR A 90 -7.88 17.02 9.84
N PHE A 91 -7.07 15.97 9.93
CA PHE A 91 -7.39 14.76 10.68
C PHE A 91 -6.66 14.75 12.02
N GLN A 92 -7.38 14.44 13.09
CA GLN A 92 -6.79 13.98 14.33
C GLN A 92 -6.86 12.46 14.37
N ILE A 93 -5.70 11.79 14.36
CA ILE A 93 -5.59 10.34 14.39
C ILE A 93 -5.12 9.91 15.77
N TYR A 94 -5.91 9.07 16.43
CA TYR A 94 -5.58 8.47 17.71
C TYR A 94 -5.35 6.96 17.54
N VAL A 95 -4.10 6.51 17.69
CA VAL A 95 -3.77 5.08 17.57
C VAL A 95 -3.82 4.42 18.95
N LYS A 96 -4.80 3.55 19.15
CA LYS A 96 -5.01 2.79 20.40
C LYS A 96 -4.07 1.60 20.49
N PHE A 97 -4.00 0.81 19.42
CA PHE A 97 -3.29 -0.46 19.38
C PHE A 97 -2.56 -0.65 18.04
N ARG A 98 -1.49 -1.48 18.07
CA ARG A 98 -0.74 -1.91 16.88
C ARG A 98 -0.75 -3.43 16.75
N TYR A 99 -1.94 -4.00 16.54
CA TYR A 99 -2.16 -5.45 16.47
C TYR A 99 -2.22 -5.95 15.01
N ASP A 100 -1.88 -7.23 14.82
CA ASP A 100 -1.92 -7.93 13.53
C ASP A 100 -1.14 -7.22 12.41
N ALA A 101 0.00 -6.63 12.79
CA ALA A 101 0.84 -5.83 11.90
C ALA A 101 0.04 -4.69 11.22
N SER A 102 -0.93 -4.11 11.93
CA SER A 102 -1.78 -2.99 11.52
C SER A 102 -2.06 -2.09 12.74
N TRP A 103 -2.78 -1.00 12.54
CA TRP A 103 -3.19 -0.07 13.60
C TRP A 103 -4.71 -0.07 13.80
N GLN A 104 -5.11 0.13 15.06
CA GLN A 104 -6.50 0.28 15.49
C GLN A 104 -6.63 1.58 16.27
N GLY A 105 -7.71 2.32 16.04
CA GLY A 105 -7.82 3.66 16.59
C GLY A 105 -9.06 4.41 16.15
N ASP A 106 -9.05 5.71 16.37
CA ASP A 106 -10.09 6.60 15.91
C ASP A 106 -9.46 7.69 15.03
N ILE A 107 -10.18 8.09 13.99
CA ILE A 107 -9.85 9.23 13.13
C ILE A 107 -10.97 10.26 13.25
N THR A 108 -10.60 11.49 13.61
CA THR A 108 -11.53 12.62 13.71
C THR A 108 -11.22 13.60 12.59
N TRP A 109 -12.19 13.86 11.73
CA TRP A 109 -12.14 14.98 10.79
C TRP A 109 -12.54 16.26 11.53
N LEU A 110 -11.58 17.16 11.72
CA LEU A 110 -11.75 18.31 12.61
C LEU A 110 -12.73 19.35 12.06
N GLU A 111 -12.79 19.54 10.74
CA GLU A 111 -13.66 20.54 10.13
C GLU A 111 -15.16 20.22 10.26
N GLU A 112 -15.55 18.94 10.31
CA GLU A 112 -16.95 18.49 10.48
C GLU A 112 -17.21 17.83 11.84
N GLU A 113 -16.24 17.85 12.76
CA GLU A 113 -16.30 17.21 14.08
C GLU A 113 -16.72 15.72 14.02
N ARG A 114 -16.45 15.05 12.90
CA ARG A 114 -16.84 13.66 12.63
C ARG A 114 -15.74 12.72 13.08
N THR A 115 -16.03 11.88 14.07
CA THR A 115 -15.12 10.82 14.53
C THR A 115 -15.58 9.46 14.05
N GLU A 116 -14.66 8.69 13.49
CA GLU A 116 -14.87 7.30 13.08
C GLU A 116 -13.81 6.36 13.62
N HIS A 117 -14.25 5.15 13.96
CA HIS A 117 -13.37 4.08 14.39
C HIS A 117 -12.75 3.36 13.19
N PHE A 118 -11.48 2.96 13.32
CA PHE A 118 -10.83 2.06 12.38
C PHE A 118 -10.17 0.88 13.10
N GLU A 119 -10.32 -0.30 12.50
CA GLU A 119 -9.76 -1.59 12.93
C GLU A 119 -8.46 -1.93 12.19
N SER A 120 -8.17 -1.22 11.09
CA SER A 120 -6.96 -1.41 10.32
C SER A 120 -6.52 -0.18 9.54
N ILE A 121 -5.27 -0.18 9.07
CA ILE A 121 -4.78 0.82 8.12
C ILE A 121 -5.59 0.81 6.81
N LEU A 122 -6.04 -0.36 6.34
CA LEU A 122 -6.86 -0.42 5.13
C LEU A 122 -8.19 0.31 5.33
N GLN A 123 -8.83 0.12 6.49
CA GLN A 123 -10.06 0.83 6.81
C GLN A 123 -9.81 2.34 6.98
N MET A 124 -8.68 2.73 7.58
CA MET A 124 -8.27 4.14 7.68
C MET A 124 -8.05 4.77 6.30
N ILE A 125 -7.45 4.05 5.36
CA ILE A 125 -7.31 4.48 3.96
C ILE A 125 -8.68 4.73 3.33
N GLN A 126 -9.59 3.77 3.47
CA GLN A 126 -10.95 3.86 2.93
C GLN A 126 -11.74 5.03 3.54
N LEU A 127 -11.56 5.29 4.84
CA LEU A 127 -12.12 6.44 5.56
C LEU A 127 -11.59 7.76 4.99
N VAL A 128 -10.28 7.88 4.85
CA VAL A 128 -9.63 9.09 4.32
C VAL A 128 -10.05 9.34 2.87
N ASP A 129 -10.07 8.31 2.03
CA ASP A 129 -10.49 8.46 0.62
C ASP A 129 -11.98 8.82 0.50
N GLU A 130 -12.87 8.22 1.32
CA GLU A 130 -14.29 8.63 1.38
C GLU A 130 -14.42 10.11 1.76
N ILE A 131 -13.74 10.56 2.81
CA ILE A 131 -13.85 11.94 3.29
C ILE A 131 -13.32 12.93 2.24
N LEU A 132 -12.20 12.62 1.58
CA LEU A 132 -11.57 13.51 0.61
C LEU A 132 -12.23 13.50 -0.78
N THR A 133 -12.93 12.42 -1.16
CA THR A 133 -13.56 12.29 -2.49
C THR A 133 -15.07 12.31 -2.49
N GLY A 134 -15.71 12.12 -1.33
CA GLY A 134 -17.15 11.90 -1.20
C GLY A 134 -17.62 10.55 -1.76
N ARG A 135 -16.71 9.65 -2.20
CA ARG A 135 -17.08 8.32 -2.72
C ARG A 135 -17.51 7.40 -1.57
N TYR A 136 -18.57 6.64 -1.78
CA TYR A 136 -19.08 5.69 -0.78
C TYR A 136 -18.14 4.50 -0.60
N ARG A 137 -17.84 4.14 0.67
CA ARG A 137 -17.14 2.90 1.01
C ARG A 137 -17.96 1.66 0.62
N ILE A 138 -17.37 0.77 -0.17
CA ILE A 138 -17.96 -0.55 -0.42
C ILE A 138 -17.91 -1.34 0.89
N LYS A 139 -19.08 -1.65 1.47
CA LYS A 139 -19.21 -2.37 2.75
C LYS A 139 -19.48 -3.87 2.57
N ASP A 140 -20.07 -4.26 1.44
CA ASP A 140 -20.51 -5.64 1.18
C ASP A 140 -19.68 -6.28 0.06
N LEU A 141 -19.20 -7.50 0.36
CA LEU A 141 -18.17 -8.20 -0.39
C LEU A 141 -18.79 -9.16 -1.42
N GLY A 142 -18.43 -9.01 -2.70
CA GLY A 142 -18.65 -10.03 -3.72
C GLY A 142 -17.69 -11.22 -3.60
N LYS A 143 -17.96 -12.31 -4.32
CA LYS A 143 -17.00 -13.41 -4.55
C LYS A 143 -16.00 -13.01 -5.66
N GLY A 144 -15.28 -11.92 -5.45
CA GLY A 144 -14.26 -11.46 -6.40
C GLY A 144 -13.04 -12.38 -6.45
N ALA A 145 -12.05 -12.01 -7.26
CA ALA A 145 -10.81 -12.76 -7.32
C ALA A 145 -10.11 -12.79 -5.95
N ARG A 146 -9.25 -13.77 -5.72
CA ARG A 146 -8.41 -13.83 -4.49
C ARG A 146 -6.92 -13.77 -4.77
N THR A 147 -6.56 -13.64 -6.04
CA THR A 147 -5.17 -13.58 -6.48
C THR A 147 -5.01 -12.39 -7.40
N CYS A 148 -3.91 -11.68 -7.30
CA CYS A 148 -3.52 -10.65 -8.26
C CYS A 148 -2.01 -10.65 -8.46
N GLN A 149 -1.58 -10.10 -9.58
CA GLN A 149 -0.20 -9.69 -9.79
C GLN A 149 -0.14 -8.17 -9.62
N VAL A 150 0.83 -7.70 -8.85
CA VAL A 150 1.15 -6.27 -8.70
C VAL A 150 2.49 -6.03 -9.34
N ALA A 151 2.48 -5.32 -10.47
CA ALA A 151 3.66 -4.91 -11.21
C ALA A 151 4.04 -3.49 -10.78
N VAL A 152 5.19 -3.31 -10.13
CA VAL A 152 5.69 -1.99 -9.71
C VAL A 152 6.64 -1.44 -10.77
N ASN A 153 6.29 -0.28 -11.32
CA ASN A 153 6.99 0.38 -12.42
C ASN A 153 7.88 1.55 -11.99
N SER A 154 7.56 2.16 -10.85
CA SER A 154 8.35 3.22 -10.22
C SER A 154 8.18 3.16 -8.69
N TYR A 155 9.23 3.55 -7.99
CA TYR A 155 9.25 3.68 -6.54
C TYR A 155 10.16 4.86 -6.17
N ASP A 156 9.62 5.82 -5.42
CA ASP A 156 10.41 6.89 -4.81
C ASP A 156 9.84 7.23 -3.44
N SER A 157 10.65 7.03 -2.39
CA SER A 157 10.34 7.48 -1.03
C SER A 157 8.91 7.08 -0.60
N GLY A 158 8.58 5.79 -0.71
CA GLY A 158 7.26 5.25 -0.36
C GLY A 158 6.15 5.44 -1.40
N LEU A 159 6.36 6.21 -2.47
CA LEU A 159 5.39 6.35 -3.56
C LEU A 159 5.54 5.17 -4.55
N LEU A 160 4.63 4.20 -4.47
CA LEU A 160 4.55 3.09 -5.43
C LEU A 160 3.70 3.48 -6.65
N GLU A 161 4.19 3.24 -7.85
CA GLU A 161 3.42 3.35 -9.09
C GLU A 161 3.50 2.06 -9.89
N GLY A 162 2.38 1.62 -10.44
CA GLY A 162 2.33 0.32 -11.09
C GLY A 162 0.95 -0.05 -11.58
N SER A 163 0.74 -1.35 -11.76
CA SER A 163 -0.56 -1.91 -12.09
C SER A 163 -0.88 -3.15 -11.27
N VAL A 164 -2.16 -3.30 -10.95
CA VAL A 164 -2.75 -4.52 -10.40
C VAL A 164 -3.42 -5.27 -11.54
N GLN A 165 -3.14 -6.56 -11.65
CA GLN A 165 -3.65 -7.38 -12.72
C GLN A 165 -4.20 -8.70 -12.20
N ASN A 166 -5.29 -9.16 -12.81
CA ASN A 166 -5.73 -10.55 -12.70
C ASN A 166 -6.01 -11.11 -14.09
N ALA A 167 -5.15 -12.05 -14.51
CA ALA A 167 -5.24 -12.68 -15.83
C ALA A 167 -6.54 -13.48 -16.02
N PHE A 168 -7.08 -14.12 -14.98
CA PHE A 168 -8.28 -14.96 -15.08
C PHE A 168 -9.55 -14.17 -15.38
N ILE A 169 -9.61 -12.90 -14.98
CA ILE A 169 -10.76 -12.02 -15.25
C ILE A 169 -10.45 -10.91 -16.25
N ASN A 170 -9.26 -10.96 -16.88
CA ASN A 170 -8.78 -9.95 -17.83
C ASN A 170 -8.87 -8.50 -17.28
N HIS A 171 -8.55 -8.33 -15.99
CA HIS A 171 -8.56 -7.02 -15.32
C HIS A 171 -7.13 -6.48 -15.19
N LEU A 172 -6.94 -5.23 -15.58
CA LEU A 172 -5.72 -4.47 -15.43
C LEU A 172 -6.10 -3.06 -14.96
N GLU A 173 -5.55 -2.63 -13.83
CA GLU A 173 -5.82 -1.32 -13.26
C GLU A 173 -4.51 -0.69 -12.82
N GLU A 174 -4.25 0.51 -13.30
CA GLU A 174 -3.09 1.28 -12.86
C GLU A 174 -3.35 1.86 -11.48
N PHE A 175 -2.30 1.93 -10.67
CA PHE A 175 -2.38 2.54 -9.35
C PHE A 175 -1.19 3.48 -9.12
N LYS A 176 -1.43 4.45 -8.25
CA LYS A 176 -0.42 5.36 -7.73
C LYS A 176 -0.63 5.58 -6.24
N GLY A 177 0.46 5.42 -5.48
CA GLY A 177 0.45 5.49 -4.03
C GLY A 177 -0.30 4.33 -3.37
N THR A 178 -0.23 4.30 -2.04
CA THR A 178 -0.83 3.25 -1.21
C THR A 178 -2.35 3.24 -1.28
N ILE A 179 -2.97 4.43 -1.33
CA ILE A 179 -4.43 4.55 -1.40
C ILE A 179 -4.93 4.03 -2.76
N GLY A 180 -4.25 4.39 -3.87
CA GLY A 180 -4.60 3.87 -5.19
C GLY A 180 -4.41 2.37 -5.31
N LEU A 181 -3.36 1.81 -4.70
CA LEU A 181 -3.18 0.34 -4.67
C LEU A 181 -4.30 -0.34 -3.88
N ALA A 182 -4.71 0.23 -2.74
CA ALA A 182 -5.84 -0.28 -1.98
C ALA A 182 -7.13 -0.24 -2.81
N ASP A 183 -7.43 0.86 -3.49
CA ASP A 183 -8.62 1.03 -4.33
C ASP A 183 -8.64 0.02 -5.49
N ALA A 184 -7.53 -0.13 -6.21
CA ALA A 184 -7.41 -1.10 -7.30
C ALA A 184 -7.59 -2.54 -6.83
N MET A 185 -7.09 -2.89 -5.64
CA MET A 185 -7.29 -4.21 -5.05
C MET A 185 -8.72 -4.40 -4.53
N VAL A 186 -9.37 -3.36 -4.01
CA VAL A 186 -10.80 -3.39 -3.63
C VAL A 186 -11.66 -3.66 -4.86
N HIS A 187 -11.46 -2.94 -5.96
CA HIS A 187 -12.20 -3.18 -7.20
C HIS A 187 -12.04 -4.62 -7.71
N LEU A 188 -10.84 -5.18 -7.58
CA LEU A 188 -10.54 -6.53 -8.02
C LEU A 188 -11.18 -7.62 -7.13
N PHE A 189 -11.10 -7.48 -5.81
CA PHE A 189 -11.46 -8.53 -4.86
C PHE A 189 -12.88 -8.41 -4.32
N GLU A 190 -13.45 -7.21 -4.29
CA GLU A 190 -14.70 -6.93 -3.59
C GLU A 190 -15.86 -6.67 -4.55
N VAL A 191 -15.61 -6.04 -5.70
CA VAL A 191 -16.68 -5.62 -6.62
C VAL A 191 -17.03 -6.67 -7.67
N GLY A 192 -16.19 -7.70 -7.87
CA GLY A 192 -16.50 -8.87 -8.71
C GLY A 192 -17.29 -8.53 -9.98
N ILE A 193 -16.67 -7.80 -10.92
CA ILE A 193 -17.20 -7.38 -12.25
C ILE A 193 -18.74 -7.33 -12.35
N GLY A 194 -19.30 -6.16 -12.08
CA GLY A 194 -20.71 -5.83 -12.29
C GLY A 194 -20.96 -4.60 -13.15
N ARG A 195 -20.26 -4.41 -14.28
CA ARG A 195 -20.71 -3.57 -15.41
C ARG A 195 -20.20 -4.09 -16.76
N SER A 196 -20.66 -5.28 -17.16
CA SER A 196 -20.89 -5.51 -18.59
C SER A 196 -22.28 -4.96 -18.91
N ALA A 197 -22.39 -3.99 -19.83
CA ALA A 197 -23.66 -3.57 -20.41
C ALA A 197 -24.31 -4.64 -21.32
N SER A 198 -23.90 -5.90 -21.20
CA SER A 198 -24.49 -7.05 -21.90
C SER A 198 -24.70 -8.14 -20.86
N GLY A 199 -25.96 -8.57 -20.70
CA GLY A 199 -26.38 -9.59 -19.75
C GLY A 199 -25.89 -10.99 -20.09
N THR A 200 -24.58 -11.20 -20.11
CA THR A 200 -23.98 -12.51 -20.31
C THR A 200 -23.69 -13.17 -18.96
N ALA A 201 -24.11 -14.43 -18.84
CA ALA A 201 -24.06 -15.23 -17.62
C ALA A 201 -22.65 -15.30 -16.99
N PRO A 202 -22.55 -15.47 -15.65
CA PRO A 202 -21.29 -15.68 -14.96
C PRO A 202 -20.75 -17.07 -15.28
N GLY A 203 -19.88 -17.19 -16.28
CA GLY A 203 -19.31 -18.48 -16.68
C GLY A 203 -18.50 -18.49 -17.97
N GLU A 204 -18.55 -17.43 -18.79
CA GLU A 204 -17.70 -17.38 -19.98
C GLU A 204 -16.28 -16.94 -19.62
N CYS A 205 -15.36 -17.89 -19.74
CA CYS A 205 -13.93 -17.64 -19.75
C CYS A 205 -13.64 -16.65 -20.89
N LYS A 206 -13.61 -15.35 -20.59
CA LYS A 206 -13.24 -14.32 -21.58
C LYS A 206 -11.84 -14.67 -22.08
N ILE A 207 -11.69 -14.85 -23.40
CA ILE A 207 -10.38 -15.04 -24.02
C ILE A 207 -9.51 -13.87 -23.57
N ILE A 208 -8.44 -14.18 -22.84
CA ILE A 208 -7.51 -13.18 -22.34
C ILE A 208 -6.82 -12.57 -23.55
N SER A 209 -6.82 -11.23 -23.63
CA SER A 209 -6.16 -10.56 -24.75
C SER A 209 -4.66 -10.86 -24.74
N GLU A 210 -4.04 -10.97 -25.91
CA GLU A 210 -2.60 -11.19 -26.06
C GLU A 210 -1.80 -10.07 -25.36
N GLU A 211 -2.31 -8.83 -25.43
CA GLU A 211 -1.75 -7.66 -24.75
C GLU A 211 -1.78 -7.77 -23.21
N THR A 212 -2.89 -8.27 -22.64
CA THR A 212 -3.01 -8.55 -21.21
C THR A 212 -2.01 -9.62 -20.77
N TRP A 213 -1.85 -10.68 -21.57
CA TRP A 213 -0.88 -11.76 -21.31
C TRP A 213 0.57 -11.30 -21.40
N ASP A 214 0.89 -10.44 -22.37
CA ASP A 214 2.22 -9.86 -22.51
C ASP A 214 2.57 -8.96 -21.35
N THR A 215 1.63 -8.15 -20.89
CA THR A 215 1.80 -7.29 -19.70
C THR A 215 1.98 -8.14 -18.45
N TYR A 216 1.22 -9.23 -18.31
CA TYR A 216 1.36 -10.18 -17.19
C TYR A 216 2.76 -10.80 -17.17
N ARG A 217 3.25 -11.26 -18.32
CA ARG A 217 4.59 -11.85 -18.46
C ARG A 217 5.70 -10.83 -18.20
N LYS A 218 5.60 -9.61 -18.76
CA LYS A 218 6.59 -8.55 -18.54
C LYS A 218 6.69 -8.18 -17.06
N GLY A 219 5.56 -7.97 -16.39
CA GLY A 219 5.52 -7.49 -15.01
C GLY A 219 6.09 -6.09 -14.84
N GLY A 220 6.49 -5.75 -13.61
CA GLY A 220 6.91 -4.40 -13.23
C GLY A 220 8.37 -4.12 -13.55
N ARG A 221 8.69 -2.88 -13.92
CA ARG A 221 10.08 -2.45 -14.17
C ARG A 221 10.99 -2.52 -12.95
N LYS A 222 10.45 -2.38 -11.74
CA LYS A 222 11.20 -2.41 -10.48
C LYS A 222 11.05 -3.74 -9.75
N ALA A 223 9.82 -4.24 -9.63
CA ALA A 223 9.54 -5.53 -9.02
C ALA A 223 8.15 -6.02 -9.42
N THR A 224 7.92 -7.32 -9.30
CA THR A 224 6.60 -7.93 -9.51
C THR A 224 6.25 -8.83 -8.35
N PHE A 225 5.05 -8.66 -7.82
CA PHE A 225 4.54 -9.45 -6.70
C PHE A 225 3.30 -10.21 -7.11
N VAL A 226 3.20 -11.48 -6.71
CA VAL A 226 1.96 -12.24 -6.81
C VAL A 226 1.35 -12.35 -5.42
N ILE A 227 0.16 -11.77 -5.27
CA ILE A 227 -0.54 -11.67 -4.00
C ILE A 227 -1.72 -12.64 -4.03
N LYS A 228 -1.84 -13.46 -2.99
CA LYS A 228 -2.99 -14.32 -2.76
C LYS A 228 -3.61 -13.98 -1.41
N ILE A 229 -4.83 -13.47 -1.44
CA ILE A 229 -5.65 -13.22 -0.25
C ILE A 229 -6.24 -14.54 0.23
N LEU A 230 -6.00 -14.86 1.51
CA LEU A 230 -6.52 -16.04 2.18
C LEU A 230 -7.71 -15.71 3.07
N TYR A 231 -7.62 -14.60 3.80
CA TYR A 231 -8.63 -14.17 4.77
C TYR A 231 -8.90 -12.66 4.65
N ARG A 232 -10.07 -12.26 5.16
CA ARG A 232 -10.52 -10.87 5.29
C ARG A 232 -11.12 -10.70 6.69
N GLU A 233 -10.26 -10.44 7.66
CA GLU A 233 -10.65 -10.24 9.06
C GLU A 233 -10.15 -8.88 9.54
N HIS A 234 -10.80 -8.29 10.54
CA HIS A 234 -10.45 -6.97 11.11
C HIS A 234 -10.32 -5.86 10.06
N SER A 235 -11.22 -5.86 9.08
CA SER A 235 -11.26 -4.87 8.01
C SER A 235 -9.94 -4.75 7.21
N THR A 236 -9.11 -5.80 7.17
CA THR A 236 -7.86 -5.86 6.38
C THR A 236 -7.82 -7.11 5.48
N TRP A 237 -6.80 -7.23 4.64
CA TRP A 237 -6.48 -8.45 3.91
C TRP A 237 -5.32 -9.19 4.58
N GLN A 238 -5.40 -10.52 4.59
CA GLN A 238 -4.36 -11.43 5.06
C GLN A 238 -4.08 -12.49 4.00
N GLY A 239 -2.82 -12.90 3.85
CA GLY A 239 -2.49 -13.82 2.79
C GLY A 239 -1.00 -14.09 2.61
N VAL A 240 -0.63 -14.37 1.36
CA VAL A 240 0.75 -14.64 0.94
C VAL A 240 1.12 -13.74 -0.21
N ILE A 241 2.30 -13.14 -0.12
CA ILE A 241 2.94 -12.39 -1.18
C ILE A 241 4.16 -13.17 -1.68
N CYS A 242 4.30 -13.28 -2.98
CA CYS A 242 5.43 -13.92 -3.66
C CYS A 242 6.17 -12.84 -4.43
N TRP A 243 7.43 -12.59 -4.12
CA TRP A 243 8.29 -11.74 -4.93
C TRP A 243 8.75 -12.56 -6.14
N ARG A 244 8.28 -12.19 -7.33
CA ARG A 244 8.40 -13.02 -8.54
C ARG A 244 9.85 -13.15 -8.99
N GLU A 245 10.63 -12.09 -8.89
CA GLU A 245 12.02 -12.06 -9.36
C GLU A 245 12.95 -12.94 -8.51
N THR A 246 12.68 -13.07 -7.20
CA THR A 246 13.48 -13.92 -6.30
C THR A 246 12.86 -15.30 -6.08
N GLY A 247 11.56 -15.45 -6.35
CA GLY A 247 10.77 -16.65 -6.04
C GLY A 247 10.42 -16.79 -4.55
N GLU A 248 10.86 -15.84 -3.70
CA GLU A 248 10.59 -15.89 -2.27
C GLU A 248 9.12 -15.61 -1.96
N LYS A 249 8.63 -16.31 -0.93
CA LYS A 249 7.24 -16.20 -0.47
C LYS A 249 7.21 -15.81 0.99
N GLN A 250 6.38 -14.83 1.31
CA GLN A 250 6.15 -14.38 2.67
C GLN A 250 4.66 -14.28 2.95
N ALA A 251 4.22 -14.73 4.11
CA ALA A 251 2.86 -14.48 4.57
C ALA A 251 2.74 -13.02 5.06
N PHE A 252 1.58 -12.40 4.93
CA PHE A 252 1.27 -11.09 5.54
C PHE A 252 -0.03 -11.17 6.35
N ARG A 253 -0.10 -10.41 7.45
CA ARG A 253 -1.22 -10.36 8.40
C ARG A 253 -2.10 -9.13 8.23
N SER A 254 -1.68 -8.18 7.40
CA SER A 254 -2.47 -7.00 7.08
C SER A 254 -2.06 -6.41 5.73
N PHE A 255 -2.88 -5.51 5.20
CA PHE A 255 -2.52 -4.70 4.05
C PHE A 255 -1.27 -3.85 4.33
N LEU A 256 -1.12 -3.31 5.56
CA LEU A 256 0.09 -2.57 5.93
C LEU A 256 1.34 -3.45 5.79
N GLU A 257 1.33 -4.65 6.36
CA GLU A 257 2.48 -5.56 6.30
C GLU A 257 2.81 -5.95 4.85
N MET A 258 1.79 -6.14 4.01
CA MET A 258 1.98 -6.38 2.57
C MET A 258 2.68 -5.21 1.88
N ILE A 259 2.27 -3.96 2.17
CA ILE A 259 2.90 -2.76 1.60
C ILE A 259 4.33 -2.59 2.12
N ILE A 260 4.60 -2.86 3.39
CA ILE A 260 5.95 -2.86 3.96
C ILE A 260 6.84 -3.90 3.25
N LEU A 261 6.34 -5.12 3.02
CA LEU A 261 7.08 -6.15 2.28
C LEU A 261 7.45 -5.69 0.86
N MET A 262 6.51 -5.04 0.16
CA MET A 262 6.77 -4.49 -1.18
C MET A 262 7.80 -3.35 -1.12
N ALA A 263 7.64 -2.39 -0.21
CA ALA A 263 8.55 -1.25 -0.06
C ALA A 263 9.96 -1.71 0.32
N SER A 264 10.10 -2.63 1.28
CA SER A 264 11.37 -3.25 1.66
C SER A 264 12.11 -3.88 0.48
N ALA A 265 11.40 -4.60 -0.40
CA ALA A 265 12.00 -5.18 -1.60
C ALA A 265 12.43 -4.12 -2.63
N LEU A 266 11.72 -2.99 -2.70
CA LEU A 266 12.01 -1.90 -3.63
C LEU A 266 13.18 -1.02 -3.18
N GLU A 267 13.44 -0.90 -1.87
CA GLU A 267 14.58 -0.15 -1.33
C GLU A 267 15.94 -0.76 -1.72
N ILE A 268 16.03 -2.10 -1.84
CA ILE A 268 17.24 -2.79 -2.34
C ILE A 268 17.54 -2.35 -3.78
N GLY A 269 16.52 -2.22 -4.62
CA GLY A 269 16.65 -1.85 -6.04
C GLY A 269 16.95 -0.37 -6.30
N SER A 270 17.16 0.42 -5.25
CA SER A 270 17.63 1.82 -5.32
C SER A 270 19.14 1.98 -5.06
N GLY A 271 19.81 0.94 -4.56
CA GLY A 271 21.28 0.91 -4.42
C GLY A 271 21.91 0.26 -5.66
N ASP A 272 22.65 1.04 -6.43
CA ASP A 272 23.61 0.61 -7.46
C ASP A 272 23.13 -0.43 -8.49
N ASN A 273 22.41 0.05 -9.52
CA ASN A 273 22.45 -0.60 -10.83
C ASN A 273 23.75 -0.23 -11.56
N GLU A 274 24.87 -0.73 -11.06
CA GLU A 274 26.05 -1.04 -11.88
C GLU A 274 26.41 -2.51 -11.61
N CYS A 275 25.60 -3.45 -12.10
CA CYS A 275 26.05 -4.83 -12.26
C CYS A 275 25.27 -5.57 -13.36
N GLU A 276 25.86 -5.46 -14.56
CA GLU A 276 25.98 -6.48 -15.60
C GLU A 276 24.71 -7.11 -16.22
N ASP A 277 24.31 -6.51 -17.34
CA ASP A 277 23.73 -7.19 -18.52
C ASP A 277 24.67 -8.31 -19.04
N ARG A 278 24.81 -9.41 -18.28
CA ARG A 278 25.58 -10.59 -18.72
C ARG A 278 24.86 -11.92 -18.48
N TYR A 279 23.58 -12.02 -18.83
CA TYR A 279 22.96 -13.34 -18.94
C TYR A 279 22.04 -13.56 -20.15
N TYR A 280 22.00 -12.65 -21.14
CA TYR A 280 21.12 -12.81 -22.30
C TYR A 280 21.79 -12.99 -23.69
N THR A 281 23.11 -13.09 -23.79
CA THR A 281 23.78 -13.22 -25.10
C THR A 281 24.37 -14.59 -25.44
N ASP A 282 24.40 -15.58 -24.55
CA ASP A 282 25.12 -16.83 -24.85
C ASP A 282 24.28 -17.97 -25.50
N ASN A 283 22.95 -17.86 -25.53
CA ASN A 283 22.10 -18.94 -26.07
C ASN A 283 21.58 -18.74 -27.51
N ARG A 284 22.09 -17.73 -28.24
CA ARG A 284 21.70 -17.51 -29.66
C ARG A 284 22.82 -17.74 -30.68
N GLN A 285 24.03 -18.08 -30.24
CA GLN A 285 25.17 -18.37 -31.14
C GLN A 285 25.49 -19.87 -31.29
N LYS A 286 24.85 -20.77 -30.55
CA LYS A 286 25.05 -22.22 -30.68
C LYS A 286 24.17 -22.93 -31.72
N THR A 287 23.27 -22.24 -32.41
CA THR A 287 22.37 -22.87 -33.40
C THR A 287 22.63 -22.46 -34.85
N ILE A 288 23.77 -21.82 -35.16
CA ILE A 288 24.13 -21.40 -36.54
C ILE A 288 25.47 -22.00 -37.01
N LYS A 289 26.06 -22.96 -36.29
CA LYS A 289 27.31 -23.62 -36.70
C LYS A 289 27.27 -25.16 -36.75
N GLU A 290 26.08 -25.75 -36.80
CA GLU A 290 25.93 -27.15 -37.21
C GLU A 290 24.88 -27.23 -38.32
N GLY A 291 25.34 -26.90 -39.53
CA GLY A 291 24.69 -27.07 -40.82
C GLY A 291 25.78 -27.30 -41.85
#